data_AF-A0A4Y1QTY1-F1
#
_entry.id   AF-A0A4Y1QTY1-F1
#
_cell.length_a   1.000
_cell.length_b   1.000
_cell.length_c   1.000
_cell.angle_alpha   90.00
_cell.angle_beta   90.00
_cell.angle_gamma   90.00
#
_symmetry.space_group_name_H-M   'P 1'
#
loop_
_entity.id
_entity.type
_entity.pdbx_description
1 polymer ?
#
loop_
_entity_poly.entity_id
_entity_poly.type
_entity_poly.pdbx_seq_one_letter_code
_entity_poly.pdbx_strand_id
1 'polypeptide(L)'
;LLVSNSLLRFARTLERYITKWASLDLRNPNRAEDDDYINCLLFVREKFPATTPNLGFLSATEDMGKGTGSFGKRRNKTHTLCVRCGRRSFHLQKSRCSACAYPAARLRKYNWSEKALRRKTTGTGRMRYLRNVPRRFKSNFTEGTQAAPRRKGTAAAAS
;
A
#
# COMPACT_ATOMS: atom_id res chain seq x y z
N LEU A 1 46.07 -16.44 -14.60
CA LEU A 1 45.69 -16.28 -13.18
C LEU A 1 44.93 -14.97 -12.93
N LEU A 2 43.84 -14.70 -13.64
CA LEU A 2 42.92 -13.60 -13.31
C LEU A 2 41.50 -14.03 -13.67
N VAL A 3 40.97 -15.05 -12.97
CA VAL A 3 39.52 -15.24 -12.88
C VAL A 3 39.02 -14.07 -12.06
N SER A 4 38.50 -13.06 -12.75
CA SER A 4 38.12 -11.76 -12.19
C SER A 4 37.23 -11.93 -10.95
N ASN A 5 37.68 -11.35 -9.84
CA ASN A 5 37.02 -11.30 -8.53
C ASN A 5 35.51 -10.92 -8.56
N SER A 6 35.03 -10.33 -9.66
CA SER A 6 33.61 -10.02 -9.89
C SER A 6 32.73 -11.26 -10.07
N LEU A 7 33.20 -12.31 -10.75
CA LEU A 7 32.42 -13.54 -10.98
C LEU A 7 32.22 -14.34 -9.68
N LEU A 8 33.26 -14.40 -8.84
CA LEU A 8 33.19 -15.02 -7.52
C LEU A 8 32.28 -14.24 -6.55
N ARG A 9 32.22 -12.91 -6.68
CA ARG A 9 31.27 -12.07 -5.92
C ARG A 9 29.83 -12.27 -6.38
N PHE A 10 29.60 -12.40 -7.69
CA PHE A 10 28.28 -12.66 -8.24
C PHE A 10 27.73 -14.03 -7.80
N ALA A 11 28.55 -15.08 -7.87
CA ALA A 11 28.19 -16.43 -7.41
C ALA A 11 27.80 -16.45 -5.91
N ARG A 12 28.58 -15.78 -5.05
CA ARG A 12 28.27 -15.67 -3.61
C ARG A 12 27.03 -14.83 -3.30
N THR A 13 26.60 -13.96 -4.21
CA THR A 13 25.39 -13.16 -4.05
C THR A 13 24.16 -13.97 -4.46
N LEU A 14 24.28 -14.81 -5.49
CA LEU A 14 23.27 -15.78 -5.91
C LEU A 14 23.03 -16.87 -4.86
N GLU A 15 24.09 -17.43 -4.27
CA GLU A 15 23.96 -18.43 -3.19
C GLU A 15 23.22 -17.88 -1.96
N ARG A 16 23.45 -16.61 -1.60
CA ARG A 16 22.71 -15.92 -0.52
C ARG A 16 21.25 -15.65 -0.88
N TYR A 17 20.95 -15.45 -2.16
CA TYR A 17 19.58 -15.24 -2.62
C TYR A 17 18.78 -16.54 -2.60
N ILE A 18 19.41 -17.65 -3.04
CA ILE A 18 18.83 -18.99 -3.05
C ILE A 18 18.56 -19.50 -1.62
N THR A 19 19.53 -19.35 -0.71
CA THR A 19 19.38 -19.77 0.71
C THR A 19 18.37 -18.90 1.48
N LYS A 20 18.21 -17.63 1.12
CA LYS A 20 17.18 -16.74 1.68
C LYS A 20 15.77 -17.09 1.17
N TRP A 21 15.67 -17.58 -0.06
CA TRP A 21 14.41 -18.08 -0.62
C TRP A 21 13.99 -19.38 0.08
N ALA A 22 14.91 -20.33 0.24
CA ALA A 22 14.66 -21.60 0.92
C ALA A 22 14.28 -21.46 2.42
N SER A 23 14.76 -20.41 3.10
CA SER A 23 14.41 -20.12 4.51
C SER A 23 13.12 -19.28 4.68
N LEU A 24 12.55 -18.77 3.59
CA LEU A 24 11.22 -18.14 3.56
C LEU A 24 10.12 -19.19 3.32
N ASP A 25 10.43 -20.29 2.62
CA ASP A 25 9.51 -21.40 2.39
C ASP A 25 9.17 -22.19 3.67
N LEU A 26 10.10 -22.31 4.63
CA LEU A 26 9.88 -23.06 5.88
C LEU A 26 8.97 -22.34 6.92
N ARG A 27 8.33 -21.23 6.56
CA ARG A 27 7.55 -20.38 7.49
C ARG A 27 6.06 -20.33 7.23
N ASN A 28 5.54 -21.08 6.27
CA ASN A 28 4.10 -21.08 5.98
C ASN A 28 3.57 -22.49 5.67
N PRO A 29 3.09 -23.23 6.69
CA PRO A 29 2.60 -24.60 6.53
C PRO A 29 1.22 -24.72 5.83
N ASN A 30 0.63 -23.63 5.34
CA ASN A 30 -0.73 -23.63 4.75
C ASN A 30 -0.74 -23.24 3.26
N ARG A 31 0.18 -23.79 2.44
CA ARG A 31 0.22 -23.53 0.98
C ARG A 31 0.05 -24.81 0.13
N ALA A 32 -0.46 -25.88 0.72
CA ALA A 32 -0.56 -27.18 0.07
C ALA A 32 -1.83 -27.39 -0.78
N GLU A 33 -2.63 -26.34 -1.05
CA GLU A 33 -3.88 -26.46 -1.83
C GLU A 33 -3.96 -25.54 -3.07
N ASP A 34 -2.84 -24.98 -3.52
CA ASP A 34 -2.81 -24.23 -4.79
C ASP A 34 -2.24 -25.13 -5.90
N ASP A 35 -3.12 -25.67 -6.76
CA ASP A 35 -2.85 -26.44 -7.99
C ASP A 35 -1.92 -25.75 -9.02
N ASP A 36 -1.44 -24.55 -8.70
CA ASP A 36 -0.58 -23.69 -9.52
C ASP A 36 0.91 -24.12 -9.47
N TYR A 37 1.39 -24.79 -8.42
CA TYR A 37 2.81 -25.13 -8.28
C TYR A 37 3.22 -26.40 -9.04
N ILE A 38 2.33 -27.41 -9.09
CA ILE A 38 2.56 -28.66 -9.84
C ILE A 38 2.60 -28.38 -11.35
N ASN A 39 1.72 -27.51 -11.85
CA ASN A 39 1.75 -27.07 -13.26
C ASN A 39 3.01 -26.26 -13.59
N CYS A 40 3.54 -25.47 -12.65
CA CYS A 40 4.79 -24.75 -12.83
C CYS A 40 6.02 -25.68 -12.92
N LEU A 41 6.09 -26.72 -12.08
CA LEU A 41 7.19 -27.69 -12.09
C LEU A 41 7.17 -28.60 -13.32
N LEU A 42 5.98 -29.00 -13.78
CA LEU A 42 5.82 -29.76 -15.02
C LEU A 42 6.16 -28.90 -16.26
N PHE A 43 5.75 -27.64 -16.30
CA PHE A 43 6.06 -26.73 -17.41
C PHE A 43 7.56 -26.41 -17.54
N VAL A 44 8.28 -26.27 -16.42
CA VAL A 44 9.74 -26.05 -16.43
C VAL A 44 10.50 -27.31 -16.90
N ARG A 45 9.97 -28.50 -16.62
CA ARG A 45 10.62 -29.77 -16.98
C ARG A 45 10.39 -30.18 -18.44
N GLU A 46 9.36 -29.62 -19.09
CA GLU A 46 9.06 -29.83 -20.51
C GLU A 46 9.77 -28.82 -21.44
N LYS A 47 10.07 -27.62 -20.94
CA LYS A 47 10.66 -26.51 -21.73
C LYS A 47 12.19 -26.47 -21.81
N PHE A 48 12.91 -27.34 -21.09
CA PHE A 48 14.38 -27.36 -21.12
C PHE A 48 14.94 -28.76 -21.44
N PRO A 49 14.82 -29.23 -22.69
CA PRO A 49 15.67 -30.32 -23.17
C PRO A 49 17.11 -29.81 -23.34
N ALA A 50 18.04 -30.48 -22.68
CA ALA A 50 19.47 -30.24 -22.84
C ALA A 50 19.97 -30.87 -24.14
N THR A 51 20.10 -30.07 -25.20
CA THR A 51 20.95 -30.38 -26.36
C THR A 51 21.45 -29.10 -27.04
N THR A 52 22.77 -28.93 -27.06
CA THR A 52 23.53 -27.93 -27.83
C THR A 52 23.74 -28.44 -29.28
N PRO A 53 24.54 -27.76 -30.13
CA PRO A 53 24.49 -26.38 -30.62
C PRO A 53 24.43 -26.35 -32.16
N ASN A 54 23.80 -25.36 -32.80
CA ASN A 54 24.23 -24.92 -34.13
C ASN A 54 23.67 -23.53 -34.46
N LEU A 55 24.58 -22.65 -34.88
CA LEU A 55 24.36 -21.29 -35.31
C LEU A 55 23.40 -21.26 -36.50
N GLY A 56 22.24 -20.64 -36.29
CA GLY A 56 21.23 -20.46 -37.32
C GLY A 56 20.32 -19.30 -36.96
N PHE A 57 20.80 -18.09 -37.27
CA PHE A 57 19.98 -16.93 -37.61
C PHE A 57 19.22 -16.22 -36.49
N LEU A 58 19.69 -14.99 -36.23
CA LEU A 58 19.03 -13.98 -35.42
C LEU A 58 17.56 -13.79 -35.84
N SER A 59 16.64 -14.01 -34.90
CA SER A 59 15.43 -13.19 -34.81
C SER A 59 14.98 -13.08 -33.35
N ALA A 60 15.90 -12.60 -32.50
CA ALA A 60 15.46 -11.82 -31.36
C ALA A 60 14.89 -10.50 -31.91
N THR A 61 13.64 -10.52 -32.39
CA THR A 61 12.82 -9.31 -32.27
C THR A 61 12.59 -9.13 -30.78
N GLU A 62 13.57 -8.47 -30.17
CA GLU A 62 13.55 -8.12 -28.77
C GLU A 62 12.23 -7.43 -28.45
N ASP A 63 11.66 -7.80 -27.32
CA ASP A 63 10.41 -7.36 -26.74
C ASP A 63 10.47 -5.84 -26.44
N MET A 64 10.46 -5.01 -27.49
CA MET A 64 10.41 -3.53 -27.48
C MET A 64 9.05 -3.00 -26.96
N GLY A 65 8.34 -3.77 -26.13
CA GLY A 65 6.89 -3.67 -26.02
C GLY A 65 6.33 -3.29 -24.66
N LYS A 66 7.02 -3.58 -23.54
CA LYS A 66 6.36 -3.62 -22.22
C LYS A 66 6.82 -2.52 -21.25
N GLY A 67 8.10 -2.14 -21.32
CA GLY A 67 8.72 -1.17 -20.42
C GLY A 67 8.67 0.27 -20.94
N THR A 68 9.84 0.79 -21.32
CA THR A 68 10.09 2.21 -21.62
C THR A 68 9.11 2.82 -22.62
N GLY A 69 8.84 2.13 -23.74
CA GLY A 69 7.89 2.61 -24.75
C GLY A 69 6.42 2.68 -24.27
N SER A 70 6.04 1.88 -23.27
CA SER A 70 4.68 1.88 -22.71
C SER A 70 4.46 3.04 -21.73
N PHE A 71 5.49 3.49 -21.01
CA PHE A 71 5.39 4.61 -20.07
C PHE A 71 5.12 5.95 -20.76
N GLY A 72 5.70 6.19 -21.94
CA GLY A 72 5.45 7.41 -22.72
C GLY A 72 3.98 7.58 -23.12
N LYS A 73 3.21 6.49 -23.22
CA LYS A 73 1.80 6.49 -23.61
C LYS A 73 0.82 6.77 -22.44
N ARG A 74 1.30 6.88 -21.19
CA ARG A 74 0.46 7.02 -19.97
C ARG A 74 -0.05 8.45 -19.69
N ARG A 75 -0.58 9.12 -20.73
CA ARG A 75 -1.16 10.47 -20.64
C ARG A 75 -2.58 10.50 -20.09
N ASN A 76 -3.39 9.49 -20.38
CA ASN A 76 -4.78 9.39 -19.91
C ASN A 76 -4.82 9.03 -18.43
N LYS A 77 -5.61 9.77 -17.63
CA LYS A 77 -5.75 9.51 -16.20
C LYS A 77 -7.06 8.79 -15.93
N THR A 78 -7.00 7.65 -15.25
CA THR A 78 -8.18 6.89 -14.84
C THR A 78 -8.77 7.40 -13.53
N HIS A 79 -7.90 7.90 -12.62
CA HIS A 79 -8.28 8.37 -11.29
C HIS A 79 -8.03 9.88 -11.09
N THR A 80 -9.05 10.59 -10.63
CA THR A 80 -8.99 12.01 -10.22
C THR A 80 -9.24 12.16 -8.71
N LEU A 81 -9.15 13.40 -8.21
CA LEU A 81 -9.42 13.72 -6.82
C LEU A 81 -10.90 13.49 -6.48
N CYS A 82 -11.15 12.80 -5.36
CA CYS A 82 -12.49 12.58 -4.86
C CYS A 82 -12.92 13.71 -3.92
N VAL A 83 -14.12 14.27 -4.16
CA VAL A 83 -14.71 15.36 -3.35
C VAL A 83 -14.87 14.98 -1.87
N ARG A 84 -15.28 13.73 -1.57
CA ARG A 84 -15.53 13.30 -0.18
C ARG A 84 -14.25 13.07 0.63
N CYS A 85 -13.23 12.43 0.06
CA CYS A 85 -12.06 11.98 0.81
C CYS A 85 -10.74 12.67 0.44
N GLY A 86 -10.73 13.53 -0.58
CA GLY A 86 -9.54 14.25 -1.04
C GLY A 86 -8.45 13.38 -1.66
N ARG A 87 -8.66 12.07 -1.83
CA ARG A 87 -7.69 11.15 -2.44
C ARG A 87 -7.86 11.09 -3.96
N ARG A 88 -6.76 10.91 -4.70
CA ARG A 88 -6.78 10.60 -6.14
C ARG A 88 -7.22 9.15 -6.34
N SER A 89 -8.52 8.92 -6.27
CA SER A 89 -9.11 7.58 -6.27
C SER A 89 -10.48 7.54 -6.95
N PHE A 90 -10.96 8.67 -7.47
CA PHE A 90 -12.23 8.73 -8.18
C PHE A 90 -12.04 8.24 -9.61
N HIS A 91 -12.63 7.10 -9.97
CA HIS A 91 -12.54 6.57 -11.32
C HIS A 91 -13.50 7.30 -12.25
N LEU A 92 -13.00 7.95 -13.32
CA LEU A 92 -13.80 8.77 -14.23
C LEU A 92 -14.89 7.97 -14.94
N GLN A 93 -14.51 6.92 -15.68
CA GLN A 93 -15.48 6.13 -16.46
C GLN A 93 -16.56 5.45 -15.59
N LYS A 94 -16.16 4.86 -14.46
CA LYS A 94 -17.07 4.15 -13.55
C LYS A 94 -17.77 5.07 -12.56
N SER A 95 -17.48 6.37 -12.58
CA SER A 95 -17.98 7.39 -11.65
C SER A 95 -17.99 6.96 -10.18
N ARG A 96 -16.96 6.22 -9.74
CA ARG A 96 -16.91 5.63 -8.40
C ARG A 96 -15.53 5.75 -7.77
N CYS A 97 -15.50 6.13 -6.49
CA CYS A 97 -14.25 6.25 -5.74
C CYS A 97 -13.80 4.89 -5.18
N SER A 98 -12.59 4.45 -5.52
CA SER A 98 -12.00 3.22 -4.98
C SER A 98 -11.63 3.33 -3.50
N ALA A 99 -11.48 4.54 -2.94
CA ALA A 99 -11.10 4.70 -1.54
C ALA A 99 -12.28 4.74 -0.56
N CYS A 100 -13.34 5.47 -0.89
CA CYS A 100 -14.50 5.73 -0.03
C CYS A 100 -15.85 5.28 -0.61
N ALA A 101 -15.90 4.80 -1.86
CA ALA A 101 -17.10 4.42 -2.61
C ALA A 101 -18.10 5.54 -2.91
N TYR A 102 -17.69 6.83 -2.87
CA TYR A 102 -18.50 7.91 -3.46
C TYR A 102 -18.94 7.54 -4.89
N PRO A 103 -20.22 7.65 -5.27
CA PRO A 103 -21.33 8.38 -4.62
C PRO A 103 -22.13 7.63 -3.54
N ALA A 104 -21.83 6.36 -3.25
CA ALA A 104 -22.61 5.57 -2.30
C ALA A 104 -22.74 6.26 -0.91
N ALA A 105 -23.89 6.06 -0.25
CA ALA A 105 -24.16 6.64 1.07
C ALA A 105 -23.17 6.15 2.13
N ARG A 106 -22.87 4.85 2.14
CA ARG A 106 -21.95 4.22 3.10
C ARG A 106 -20.50 4.35 2.65
N LEU A 107 -19.60 4.53 3.62
CA LEU A 107 -18.17 4.49 3.39
C LEU A 107 -17.68 3.05 3.15
N ARG A 108 -16.86 2.87 2.11
CA ARG A 108 -16.19 1.59 1.81
C ARG A 108 -15.22 1.19 2.95
N LYS A 109 -15.47 0.03 3.56
CA LYS A 109 -14.65 -0.59 4.62
C LYS A 109 -14.54 -2.09 4.36
N TYR A 110 -13.38 -2.68 4.66
CA TYR A 110 -13.18 -4.13 4.66
C TYR A 110 -12.34 -4.51 5.87
N ASN A 111 -12.66 -5.63 6.49
CA ASN A 111 -12.01 -6.10 7.70
C ASN A 111 -10.59 -6.63 7.41
N TRP A 112 -10.35 -7.18 6.21
CA TRP A 112 -9.02 -7.62 5.78
C TRP A 112 -7.98 -6.48 5.63
N SER A 113 -8.39 -5.22 5.71
CA SER A 113 -7.50 -4.06 5.55
C SER A 113 -7.46 -3.17 6.78
N GLU A 114 -6.94 -3.68 7.89
CA GLU A 114 -6.83 -2.96 9.16
C GLU A 114 -6.09 -1.62 9.05
N LYS A 115 -4.97 -1.59 8.33
CA LYS A 115 -4.20 -0.35 8.10
C LYS A 115 -5.01 0.71 7.36
N ALA A 116 -5.88 0.29 6.42
CA ALA A 116 -6.74 1.22 5.71
C ALA A 116 -7.87 1.75 6.60
N LEU A 117 -8.39 0.92 7.51
CA LEU A 117 -9.36 1.33 8.53
C LEU A 117 -8.74 2.36 9.48
N ARG A 118 -7.56 2.08 10.05
CA ARG A 118 -6.85 2.99 10.98
C ARG A 118 -6.59 4.37 10.38
N ARG A 119 -6.28 4.46 9.08
CA ARG A 119 -6.05 5.73 8.37
C ARG A 119 -7.31 6.57 8.12
N LYS A 120 -8.50 6.00 8.29
CA LYS A 120 -9.79 6.63 7.94
C LYS A 120 -10.78 6.68 9.11
N THR A 121 -10.46 6.01 10.23
CA THR A 121 -11.35 5.93 11.39
C THR A 121 -11.51 7.30 12.05
N THR A 122 -12.63 7.46 12.78
CA THR A 122 -12.89 8.61 13.65
C THR A 122 -11.73 8.76 14.63
N GLY A 123 -11.23 9.98 14.84
CA GLY A 123 -10.00 10.22 15.60
C GLY A 123 -8.88 10.83 14.76
N THR A 124 -8.80 10.48 13.47
CA THR A 124 -7.69 10.90 12.61
C THR A 124 -7.81 12.33 12.06
N GLY A 125 -9.03 12.89 12.03
CA GLY A 125 -9.31 14.22 11.49
C GLY A 125 -9.34 15.32 12.56
N ARG A 126 -9.81 16.51 12.17
CA ARG A 126 -9.90 17.69 13.06
C ARG A 126 -10.86 17.55 14.24
N MET A 127 -11.75 16.54 14.23
CA MET A 127 -12.75 16.27 15.29
C MET A 127 -13.44 17.53 15.86
N ARG A 128 -13.84 18.50 15.02
CA ARG A 128 -14.32 19.82 15.47
C ARG A 128 -15.44 19.75 16.51
N TYR A 129 -16.41 18.85 16.31
CA TYR A 129 -17.49 18.62 17.26
C TYR A 129 -17.05 17.73 18.43
N LEU A 130 -16.63 16.49 18.11
CA LEU A 130 -16.30 15.47 19.10
C LEU A 130 -15.17 15.87 20.07
N ARG A 131 -14.26 16.78 19.70
CA ARG A 131 -13.20 17.27 20.59
C ARG A 131 -13.75 17.95 21.85
N ASN A 132 -14.87 18.66 21.71
CA ASN A 132 -15.48 19.40 22.82
C ASN A 132 -16.51 18.55 23.59
N VAL A 133 -16.98 17.45 23.01
CA VAL A 133 -18.02 16.61 23.61
C VAL A 133 -17.59 16.03 24.97
N PRO A 134 -16.39 15.42 25.15
CA PRO A 134 -15.96 14.94 26.46
C PRO A 134 -15.87 16.03 27.53
N ARG A 135 -15.50 17.26 27.14
CA ARG A 135 -15.47 18.41 28.06
C ARG A 135 -16.88 18.78 28.51
N ARG A 136 -17.84 18.84 27.59
CA ARG A 136 -19.26 19.09 27.89
C ARG A 136 -19.89 17.96 28.70
N PHE A 137 -19.47 16.72 28.46
CA PHE A 137 -19.93 15.56 29.22
C PHE A 137 -19.58 15.70 30.70
N LYS A 138 -18.37 16.19 31.02
CA LYS A 138 -17.97 16.46 32.42
C LYS A 138 -18.80 17.55 33.10
N SER A 139 -19.41 18.45 32.32
CA SER A 139 -20.32 19.49 32.82
C SER A 139 -21.80 19.15 32.61
N ASN A 140 -22.14 17.87 32.41
CA ASN A 140 -23.49 17.36 32.20
C ASN A 140 -24.28 18.11 31.11
N PHE A 141 -23.60 18.54 30.05
CA PHE A 141 -24.21 19.32 28.95
C PHE A 141 -24.97 20.57 29.41
N THR A 142 -24.48 21.24 30.45
CA THR A 142 -24.99 22.54 30.87
C THR A 142 -24.88 23.57 29.74
N GLU A 143 -25.99 24.25 29.45
CA GLU A 143 -26.12 25.29 28.42
C GLU A 143 -26.70 26.58 29.03
N GLY A 144 -26.46 27.72 28.38
CA GLY A 144 -27.09 29.00 28.75
C GLY A 144 -26.53 29.72 29.99
N THR A 145 -25.58 29.14 30.72
CA THR A 145 -24.96 29.80 31.87
C THR A 145 -23.77 30.68 31.45
N GLN A 146 -23.71 31.91 31.97
CA GLN A 146 -22.54 32.77 31.81
C GLN A 146 -21.56 32.51 32.95
N ALA A 147 -20.27 32.44 32.62
CA ALA A 147 -19.23 32.34 33.65
C ALA A 147 -19.22 33.62 34.50
N ALA A 148 -19.17 33.46 35.82
CA ALA A 148 -19.04 34.61 36.72
C ALA A 148 -17.82 35.45 36.33
N PRO A 149 -17.93 36.79 36.29
CA PRO A 149 -16.82 37.65 35.91
C PRO A 149 -15.65 37.47 36.87
N ARG A 150 -14.46 37.22 36.32
CA ARG A 150 -13.24 37.07 37.13
C ARG A 150 -12.82 38.45 37.65
N ARG A 151 -12.89 38.65 38.98
CA ARG A 151 -12.26 39.83 39.62
C ARG A 151 -10.74 39.72 39.46
N LYS A 152 -10.09 40.72 38.83
CA LYS A 152 -8.63 40.84 38.86
C LYS A 152 -8.23 41.10 40.32
N GLY A 153 -7.52 40.15 40.93
CA GLY A 153 -6.94 40.37 42.25
C GLY A 153 -5.96 41.53 42.17
N THR A 154 -6.10 42.51 43.05
CA THR A 154 -5.02 43.47 43.34
C THR A 154 -3.82 42.64 43.80
N ALA A 155 -2.68 42.79 43.12
CA ALA A 155 -1.43 42.17 43.55
C ALA A 155 -1.20 42.54 45.02
N ALA A 156 -0.99 41.53 45.87
CA ALA A 156 -0.60 41.78 47.26
C ALA A 156 0.70 42.58 47.22
N ALA A 157 0.67 43.82 47.69
CA ALA A 157 1.86 44.61 47.93
C ALA A 157 2.70 43.84 48.96
N ALA A 158 3.85 43.33 48.54
CA ALA A 158 4.83 42.77 49.44
C ALA A 158 5.42 43.92 50.26
N SER A 159 5.19 43.87 51.58
CA SER A 159 5.87 44.68 52.58
C SER A 159 7.20 44.03 52.96
#